data_AF-A0A4Q4BNV1-F1
#
_entry.id   AF-A0A4Q4BNV1-F1
#
_cell.length_a   1.000
_cell.length_b   1.000
_cell.length_c   1.000
_cell.angle_alpha   90.00
_cell.angle_beta   90.00
_cell.angle_gamma   90.00
#
_symmetry.space_group_name_H-M   'P 1'
#
loop_
_entity.id
_entity.type
_entity.pdbx_description
1 polymer ?
#
loop_
_entity_poly.entity_id
_entity_poly.type
_entity_poly.pdbx_seq_one_letter_code
_entity_poly.pdbx_strand_id
1 'polypeptide(L)' 'DQEAAHAWAEAWIEGLGWVGFDPANGICPTERYVRIATGLDYLGAAPVRGASYGGSGETLAVRLTVRDADMQQEQQQA' A
#
# COMPACT_ATOMS: atom_id res chain seq x y z
N ASP A 1 -6.92 -11.57 -10.40
CA ASP A 1 -7.13 -10.79 -9.18
C ASP A 1 -5.80 -10.38 -8.61
N GLN A 2 -5.55 -9.07 -8.50
CA GLN A 2 -4.39 -8.57 -7.78
C GLN A 2 -4.85 -8.27 -6.35
N GLU A 3 -4.20 -8.89 -5.37
CA GLU A 3 -4.48 -8.63 -3.97
C GLU A 3 -4.22 -7.16 -3.66
N ALA A 4 -5.27 -6.47 -3.26
CA ALA A 4 -5.40 -5.04 -3.41
C ALA A 4 -4.82 -4.23 -2.25
N ALA A 5 -4.08 -4.85 -1.33
CA ALA A 5 -3.31 -4.18 -0.31
C ALA A 5 -2.21 -5.11 0.21
N HIS A 6 -0.95 -4.69 0.09
CA HIS A 6 0.19 -5.35 0.73
C HIS A 6 0.77 -4.44 1.80
N ALA A 7 1.33 -5.03 2.85
CA ALA A 7 1.91 -4.31 3.97
C ALA A 7 3.28 -4.87 4.33
N TRP A 8 4.15 -3.99 4.84
CA TRP A 8 5.48 -4.33 5.34
C TRP A 8 5.74 -3.57 6.65
N ALA A 9 6.77 -3.98 7.39
CA ALA A 9 7.19 -3.30 8.61
C ALA A 9 8.43 -2.44 8.34
N GLU A 10 8.59 -1.34 9.08
CA GLU A 10 9.77 -0.49 9.00
C GLU A 10 10.35 -0.24 10.38
N ALA A 11 11.68 -0.19 10.48
CA ALA A 11 12.39 0.12 11.71
C ALA A 11 13.39 1.25 11.47
N TRP A 12 13.51 2.16 12.44
CA TRP A 12 14.57 3.14 12.45
C TRP A 12 15.87 2.50 12.96
N ILE A 13 16.91 2.51 12.14
CA ILE A 13 18.23 2.02 12.49
C ILE A 13 19.19 3.22 12.54
N GLU A 14 19.86 3.39 13.67
CA GLU A 14 20.84 4.47 13.85
C GLU A 14 21.92 4.44 12.76
N GLY A 15 22.18 5.58 12.12
CA GLY A 15 23.12 5.71 11.00
C GLY A 15 22.59 5.27 9.62
N LEU A 16 21.47 4.54 9.55
CA LEU A 16 20.86 4.08 8.28
C LEU A 16 19.48 4.72 8.01
N GLY A 17 18.76 5.13 9.04
CA GLY A 17 17.41 5.68 8.93
C GLY A 17 16.33 4.59 8.89
N TRP A 18 15.20 4.87 8.23
CA TRP A 18 14.10 3.91 8.09
C TRP A 18 14.45 2.79 7.12
N VAL A 19 14.42 1.56 7.60
CA VAL A 19 14.64 0.34 6.81
C VAL A 19 13.36 -0.48 6.78
N GLY A 20 12.91 -0.85 5.58
CA GLY A 20 11.72 -1.67 5.37
C GLY A 20 12.02 -3.16 5.31
N PHE A 21 11.11 -3.97 5.82
CA PHE A 21 11.17 -5.42 5.88
C PHE A 21 9.84 -6.02 5.47
N ASP A 22 9.84 -6.82 4.40
CA ASP A 22 8.68 -7.57 3.94
C ASP A 22 8.86 -9.06 4.28
N PRO A 23 8.39 -9.51 5.45
CA PRO A 23 8.54 -10.89 5.88
C PRO A 23 7.69 -11.87 5.06
N ALA A 24 6.63 -11.40 4.40
CA ALA A 24 5.78 -12.26 3.58
C ALA A 24 6.50 -12.69 2.30
N ASN A 25 7.31 -11.79 1.72
CA ASN A 25 8.10 -12.05 0.52
C ASN A 25 9.59 -12.35 0.81
N GLY A 26 10.04 -12.21 2.06
CA GLY A 26 11.43 -12.47 2.45
C GLY A 26 12.44 -11.48 1.85
N ILE A 27 12.01 -10.28 1.49
CA ILE A 27 12.82 -9.25 0.85
C ILE A 27 12.64 -7.88 1.52
N CYS A 28 13.54 -6.94 1.26
CA CYS A 28 13.30 -5.54 1.61
C CYS A 28 12.47 -4.87 0.49
N PRO A 29 11.56 -3.92 0.82
CA PRO A 29 10.86 -3.14 -0.18
C PRO A 29 11.83 -2.47 -1.15
N THR A 30 11.53 -2.57 -2.44
CA THR A 30 12.28 -1.94 -3.53
C THR A 30 11.45 -0.84 -4.18
N GLU A 31 11.93 -0.24 -5.26
CA GLU A 31 11.18 0.74 -6.07
C GLU A 31 9.83 0.25 -6.62
N ARG A 32 9.55 -1.06 -6.54
CA ARG A 32 8.27 -1.66 -6.92
C ARG A 32 7.18 -1.50 -5.85
N TYR A 33 7.56 -1.06 -4.64
CA TYR A 33 6.65 -0.86 -3.53
C TYR A 33 6.26 0.62 -3.46
N VAL A 34 4.96 0.89 -3.45
CA VAL A 34 4.45 2.25 -3.27
C VAL A 34 3.87 2.37 -1.87
N ARG A 35 4.44 3.25 -1.05
CA ARG A 35 3.89 3.57 0.27
C ARG A 35 2.65 4.44 0.12
N ILE A 36 1.53 3.95 0.63
CA ILE A 36 0.26 4.68 0.64
C ILE A 36 -0.08 5.21 2.04
N ALA A 37 0.28 4.47 3.10
CA ALA A 37 0.07 4.86 4.49
C ALA A 37 1.19 4.30 5.38
N THR A 38 1.33 4.85 6.58
CA THR A 38 2.19 4.32 7.66
C THR A 38 1.48 4.51 8.99
N GLY A 39 1.67 3.56 9.90
CA GLY A 39 1.08 3.54 11.24
C GLY A 39 1.89 2.64 12.15
N LEU A 40 1.73 2.80 13.45
CA LEU A 40 2.40 1.94 14.45
C LEU A 40 1.91 0.48 14.37
N ASP A 41 0.69 0.29 13.86
CA ASP A 41 0.06 -1.00 13.66
C ASP A 41 -0.87 -0.96 12.44
N TYR A 42 -1.53 -2.09 12.18
CA TYR A 42 -2.51 -2.23 11.11
C TYR A 42 -3.64 -1.19 11.19
N LEU A 43 -4.12 -0.85 12.38
CA LEU A 43 -5.24 0.08 12.55
C LEU A 43 -4.85 1.53 12.21
N GLY A 44 -3.58 1.88 12.40
CA GLY A 44 -3.03 3.17 11.99
C GLY A 44 -2.79 3.29 10.48
N ALA A 45 -2.63 2.16 9.78
CA ALA A 45 -2.40 2.12 8.32
C ALA A 45 -3.60 1.59 7.52
N ALA A 46 -4.73 1.29 8.18
CA ALA A 46 -5.90 0.71 7.55
C ALA A 46 -6.50 1.67 6.51
N PRO A 47 -6.79 1.21 5.27
CA PRO A 47 -7.42 2.05 4.24
C PRO A 47 -8.78 2.61 4.66
N VAL A 48 -9.54 1.83 5.46
CA VAL A 48 -10.83 2.22 6.03
C VAL A 48 -10.87 1.75 7.48
N ARG A 49 -11.28 2.64 8.38
CA ARG A 49 -11.48 2.37 9.82
C ARG A 49 -12.76 3.05 10.29
N GLY A 50 -13.54 2.34 11.10
CA GLY A 50 -14.75 2.87 11.71
C GLY A 50 -15.36 1.89 12.70
N ALA A 51 -16.41 2.32 13.39
CA ALA A 51 -17.27 1.44 14.17
C ALA A 51 -18.68 1.52 13.59
N SER A 52 -19.33 0.38 13.40
CA SER A 52 -20.74 0.30 13.04
C SER A 52 -21.58 -0.06 14.27
N TYR A 53 -22.78 0.50 14.37
CA TYR A 53 -23.74 0.16 15.42
C TYR A 53 -25.07 -0.23 14.78
N GLY A 54 -25.38 -1.53 14.86
CA GLY A 54 -26.47 -2.14 14.10
C GLY A 54 -26.11 -2.30 12.61
N GLY A 55 -26.25 -3.53 12.07
CA GLY A 55 -25.97 -3.83 10.66
C GLY A 55 -26.06 -5.31 10.33
N SER A 56 -26.33 -5.64 9.06
CA SER A 56 -26.24 -6.99 8.52
C SER A 56 -25.31 -6.99 7.30
N GLY A 57 -24.16 -7.66 7.40
CA GLY A 57 -23.20 -7.86 6.31
C GLY A 57 -22.42 -6.59 5.93
N GLU A 58 -21.10 -6.61 6.15
CA GLU A 58 -20.18 -5.60 5.63
C GLU A 58 -19.25 -6.25 4.59
N THR A 59 -19.04 -5.58 3.46
CA THR A 59 -18.13 -6.04 2.40
C THR A 59 -17.13 -4.94 2.07
N LEU A 60 -15.84 -5.24 2.18
CA LEU A 60 -14.76 -4.36 1.75
C LEU A 60 -14.31 -4.75 0.34
N ALA A 61 -14.31 -3.80 -0.59
CA ALA A 61 -13.76 -3.98 -1.92
C ALA A 61 -12.66 -2.95 -2.15
N VAL A 62 -11.48 -3.40 -2.56
CA VAL A 62 -10.34 -2.54 -2.88
C VAL A 62 -9.98 -2.74 -4.35
N ARG A 63 -9.79 -1.64 -5.08
CA ARG A 63 -9.43 -1.64 -6.51
C ARG A 63 -8.20 -0.78 -6.71
N LEU A 64 -7.17 -1.38 -7.29
CA LEU A 64 -5.97 -0.69 -7.74
C LEU A 64 -5.95 -0.63 -9.27
N THR A 65 -5.43 0.46 -9.84
CA THR A 65 -5.23 0.61 -11.28
C THR A 65 -3.86 1.20 -11.51
N VAL A 66 -3.00 0.44 -12.19
CA VAL A 66 -1.68 0.88 -12.62
C VAL A 66 -1.78 1.24 -14.10
N ARG A 67 -1.21 2.38 -14.48
CA ARG A 67 -1.09 2.81 -15.88
C ARG A 67 0.38 3.01 -16.18
N ASP A 68 0.85 2.50 -17.31
CA ASP A 68 2.20 2.80 -17.79
C ASP A 68 2.32 4.29 -18.13
N ALA A 69 3.39 4.92 -17.67
CA ALA A 69 3.61 6.35 -17.81
C ALA A 69 3.87 6.79 -19.27
N ASP A 70 4.24 5.85 -20.14
CA ASP A 70 4.67 6.14 -21.52
C ASP A 70 3.51 6.45 -22.49
N MET A 71 2.26 6.18 -22.11
CA MET A 71 1.08 6.39 -22.97
C MET A 71 0.62 7.86 -23.10
N GLN A 72 1.18 8.80 -22.34
CA GLN A 72 0.75 10.22 -22.37
C GLN A 72 1.54 11.11 -23.33
N GLN A 73 2.75 10.71 -23.76
CA GLN A 73 3.54 11.56 -24.67
C GLN A 73 3.04 11.52 -26.12
N GLU A 74 2.46 10.41 -26.58
CA GLU A 74 1.96 10.29 -27.96
C GLU A 74 0.63 11.02 -28.20
N GLN A 75 -0.21 11.24 -27.18
CA GLN A 75 -1.49 11.95 -27.33
C GLN A 75 -1.39 13.48 -27.24
N GLN A 76 -0.25 14.04 -26.82
CA GLN A 76 -0.04 15.50 -26.82
C GLN A 76 0.63 16.03 -28.09
N GLN A 77 1.01 15.15 -29.03
CA GLN A 77 1.68 15.52 -30.29
C GLN A 77 0.85 15.22 -31.56
N ALA A 78 -0.45 14.93 -31.43
CA ALA A 78 -1.37 14.71 -32.55
C ALA A 78 -2.44 15.81 -32.65
#